data_AF-A0A1G1DZU8-F1
#
_entry.id   AF-A0A1G1DZU8-F1
#
_cell.length_a   1.000
_cell.length_b   1.000
_cell.length_c   1.000
_cell.angle_alpha   90.00
_cell.angle_beta   90.00
_cell.angle_gamma   90.00
#
_symmetry.space_group_name_H-M   'P 1'
#
loop_
_entity.id
_entity.type
_entity.pdbx_description
1 polymer ?
#
loop_
_entity_poly.entity_id
_entity_poly.type
_entity_poly.pdbx_seq_one_letter_code
_entity_poly.pdbx_strand_id
1 'polypeptide(L)'
;MNDKPEIRKMEFVFTRIHFEGLFSGGATQRIKDFLSKSENQFIEEGRFKWAFGDIDSQSINGDEIIFGRLGRTVTQKFEIIYDQIKHSYKKELIKSSEAAYSNFFIMPRLNILVLEGKYNLSRGKFIKIFKKFWQKYDVAAEIGFEFIKDEIEIFETIKTWDRITDASFDLIPSNPSPRDNWKPVDDIIIKASAKRAKLKFENKEDSLSKENSVVQQSMSMAADGYGEFKLKGFKGNVGQVFNSISKIIKKEIHSVDDLKAIVGRIHQEVKTIVRGDKHNE
;
A
#
# COMPACT_ATOMS: atom_id res chain seq x y z
N MET A 1 34.47 17.00 5.04
CA MET A 1 33.98 15.98 5.98
C MET A 1 33.55 14.79 5.14
N ASN A 2 34.21 13.64 5.31
CA ASN A 2 33.77 12.38 4.70
C ASN A 2 32.64 11.82 5.56
N ASP A 3 31.43 12.34 5.39
CA ASP A 3 30.26 11.71 6.00
C ASP A 3 30.02 10.40 5.26
N LYS A 4 30.40 9.29 5.91
CA LYS A 4 29.99 7.96 5.44
C LYS A 4 28.46 7.97 5.37
N PRO A 5 27.85 7.53 4.26
CA PRO A 5 26.42 7.55 4.13
C PRO A 5 25.78 6.69 5.23
N GLU A 6 24.84 7.28 5.96
CA GLU A 6 24.17 6.63 7.08
C GLU A 6 23.31 5.47 6.56
N ILE A 7 23.60 4.26 7.05
CA ILE A 7 22.76 3.09 6.79
C ILE A 7 21.59 3.15 7.76
N ARG A 8 20.37 3.18 7.22
CA ARG A 8 19.15 3.16 8.03
C ARG A 8 18.28 1.96 7.71
N LYS A 9 17.48 1.58 8.69
CA LYS A 9 16.41 0.59 8.54
C LYS A 9 15.17 1.27 7.96
N MET A 10 14.65 0.72 6.86
CA MET A 10 13.45 1.20 6.17
C MET A 10 12.41 0.10 6.13
N GLU A 11 11.20 0.36 6.63
CA GLU A 11 10.06 -0.56 6.51
C GLU A 11 9.21 -0.15 5.31
N PHE A 12 9.05 -1.06 4.36
CA PHE A 12 8.22 -0.88 3.17
C PHE A 12 6.95 -1.70 3.26
N VAL A 13 5.85 -1.13 2.79
CA VAL A 13 4.58 -1.83 2.58
C VAL A 13 4.17 -1.77 1.13
N PHE A 14 3.38 -2.75 0.72
CA PHE A 14 3.02 -2.97 -0.68
C PHE A 14 1.53 -2.72 -0.85
N THR A 15 1.17 -2.03 -1.91
CA THR A 15 -0.22 -1.70 -2.24
C THR A 15 -0.47 -2.03 -3.69
N ARG A 16 -1.67 -2.57 -3.97
CA ARG A 16 -2.23 -2.64 -5.29
C ARG A 16 -2.86 -1.31 -5.64
N ILE A 17 -2.65 -0.85 -6.87
CA ILE A 17 -3.25 0.35 -7.44
C ILE A 17 -4.47 -0.08 -8.24
N HIS A 18 -5.60 0.58 -8.02
CA HIS A 18 -6.83 0.35 -8.77
C HIS A 18 -7.18 1.60 -9.55
N PHE A 19 -7.42 1.46 -10.84
CA PHE A 19 -7.96 2.52 -11.68
C PHE A 19 -9.44 2.24 -11.87
N GLU A 20 -10.30 3.11 -11.33
CA GLU A 20 -11.74 3.03 -11.48
C GLU A 20 -12.22 4.01 -12.58
N GLY A 21 -13.09 3.53 -13.48
CA GLY A 21 -13.71 4.32 -14.54
C GLY A 21 -13.52 3.74 -15.95
N LEU A 22 -14.17 4.37 -16.93
CA LEU A 22 -14.20 3.99 -18.36
C LEU A 22 -12.82 4.04 -19.05
N PHE A 23 -11.78 4.54 -18.37
CA PHE A 23 -10.47 4.81 -18.95
C PHE A 23 -9.31 4.12 -18.21
N SER A 24 -9.51 2.89 -17.72
CA SER A 24 -8.48 2.06 -17.08
C SER A 24 -7.30 1.69 -18.01
N GLY A 25 -7.46 1.85 -19.33
CA GLY A 25 -6.37 1.71 -20.30
C GLY A 25 -5.30 2.78 -20.15
N GLY A 26 -4.03 2.39 -20.35
CA GLY A 26 -2.89 3.32 -20.33
C GLY A 26 -2.44 3.74 -18.93
N ALA A 27 -2.76 2.98 -17.88
CA ALA A 27 -2.36 3.22 -16.49
C ALA A 27 -0.90 3.65 -16.32
N THR A 28 0.03 2.97 -17.01
CA THR A 28 1.45 3.33 -17.02
C THR A 28 1.71 4.76 -17.48
N GLN A 29 1.16 5.14 -18.63
CA GLN A 29 1.35 6.48 -19.16
C GLN A 29 0.68 7.52 -18.26
N ARG A 30 -0.50 7.23 -17.73
CA ARG A 30 -1.20 8.12 -16.79
C ARG A 30 -0.38 8.38 -15.53
N ILE A 31 0.22 7.34 -14.92
CA ILE A 31 1.10 7.51 -13.75
C ILE A 31 2.28 8.42 -14.09
N LYS A 32 2.92 8.22 -15.26
CA LYS A 32 4.04 9.06 -15.70
C LYS A 32 3.62 10.51 -15.90
N ASP A 33 2.54 10.73 -16.64
CA ASP A 33 2.02 12.07 -16.92
C ASP A 33 1.63 12.79 -15.62
N PHE A 34 0.99 12.05 -14.71
CA PHE A 34 0.65 12.52 -13.37
C PHE A 34 1.90 12.98 -12.60
N LEU A 35 2.91 12.11 -12.49
CA LEU A 35 4.11 12.40 -11.72
C LEU A 35 4.90 13.57 -12.32
N SER A 36 5.05 13.60 -13.65
CA SER A 36 5.71 14.71 -14.35
C SER A 36 5.00 16.04 -14.13
N LYS A 37 3.66 16.07 -14.21
CA LYS A 37 2.88 17.30 -13.91
C LYS A 37 2.99 17.72 -12.44
N SER A 38 3.26 16.79 -11.54
CA SER A 38 3.31 17.03 -10.09
C SER A 38 4.68 17.47 -9.54
N GLU A 39 5.77 17.24 -10.29
CA GLU A 39 7.17 17.36 -9.81
C GLU A 39 7.55 18.78 -9.33
N ASN A 40 6.87 19.81 -9.82
CA ASN A 40 7.10 21.20 -9.43
C ASN A 40 5.89 21.87 -8.77
N GLN A 41 5.00 21.05 -8.20
CA GLN A 41 3.72 21.49 -7.68
C GLN A 41 3.61 21.18 -6.20
N PHE A 42 2.89 22.06 -5.50
CA PHE A 42 2.57 21.85 -4.10
C PHE A 42 1.07 21.79 -3.86
N ILE A 43 0.72 21.05 -2.80
CA ILE A 43 -0.60 21.08 -2.19
C ILE A 43 -0.43 21.54 -0.75
N GLU A 44 -1.21 22.55 -0.35
CA GLU A 44 -1.26 22.99 1.04
C GLU A 44 -2.35 22.21 1.78
N GLU A 45 -2.02 21.65 2.94
CA GLU A 45 -3.00 21.05 3.86
C GLU A 45 -2.64 21.38 5.31
N GLY A 46 -3.44 22.26 5.92
CA GLY A 46 -3.14 22.81 7.23
C GLY A 46 -1.85 23.63 7.18
N ARG A 47 -0.92 23.37 8.11
CA ARG A 47 0.39 24.05 8.19
C ARG A 47 1.49 23.46 7.29
N PHE A 48 1.16 22.46 6.47
CA PHE A 48 2.13 21.72 5.69
C PHE A 48 1.98 22.00 4.20
N LYS A 49 3.12 22.17 3.52
CA LYS A 49 3.22 22.09 2.06
C LYS A 49 3.69 20.70 1.68
N TRP A 50 2.96 20.06 0.76
CA TRP A 50 3.25 18.73 0.26
C TRP A 50 3.76 18.82 -1.16
N ALA A 51 4.77 18.04 -1.51
CA ALA A 51 5.34 17.98 -2.86
C ALA A 51 5.96 16.61 -3.13
N PHE A 52 5.96 16.21 -4.39
CA PHE A 52 6.84 15.14 -4.84
C PHE A 52 8.23 15.69 -5.12
N GLY A 53 9.25 14.86 -4.92
CA GLY A 53 10.63 15.18 -5.23
C GLY A 53 11.43 13.93 -5.53
N ASP A 54 12.63 14.12 -6.08
CA ASP A 54 13.55 13.05 -6.46
C ASP A 54 12.89 11.98 -7.36
N ILE A 55 12.00 12.42 -8.26
CA ILE A 55 11.32 11.50 -9.18
C ILE A 55 12.32 11.04 -10.24
N ASP A 56 12.49 9.74 -10.38
CA ASP A 56 13.31 9.13 -11.41
C ASP A 56 12.74 7.75 -11.76
N SER A 57 13.31 7.09 -12.76
CA SER A 57 12.89 5.77 -13.19
C SER A 57 14.07 4.88 -13.58
N GLN A 58 13.90 3.57 -13.42
CA GLN A 58 14.89 2.59 -13.85
C GLN A 58 14.19 1.38 -14.48
N SER A 59 14.74 0.89 -15.59
CA SER A 59 14.33 -0.38 -16.18
C SER A 59 15.19 -1.51 -15.62
N ILE A 60 14.55 -2.52 -15.02
CA ILE A 60 15.20 -3.71 -14.47
C ILE A 60 14.50 -4.95 -15.01
N ASN A 61 15.21 -5.77 -15.78
CA ASN A 61 14.66 -6.99 -16.41
C ASN A 61 13.38 -6.72 -17.23
N GLY A 62 13.31 -5.57 -17.91
CA GLY A 62 12.15 -5.15 -18.70
C GLY A 62 10.95 -4.62 -17.89
N ASP A 63 11.06 -4.55 -16.56
CA ASP A 63 10.13 -3.82 -15.71
C ASP A 63 10.60 -2.38 -15.53
N GLU A 64 9.75 -1.43 -15.87
CA GLU A 64 9.96 -0.04 -15.47
C GLU A 64 9.52 0.18 -14.04
N ILE A 65 10.40 0.79 -13.25
CA ILE A 65 10.17 1.14 -11.86
C ILE A 65 10.36 2.64 -11.74
N ILE A 66 9.29 3.35 -11.41
CA ILE A 66 9.30 4.79 -11.12
C ILE A 66 9.46 4.95 -9.62
N PHE A 67 10.33 5.83 -9.16
CA PHE A 67 10.53 6.03 -7.72
C PHE A 67 10.71 7.50 -7.40
N GLY A 68 10.50 7.84 -6.14
CA GLY A 68 10.69 9.20 -5.66
C GLY A 68 10.33 9.34 -4.20
N ARG A 69 10.10 10.59 -3.79
CA ARG A 69 9.75 10.96 -2.43
C ARG A 69 8.48 11.78 -2.42
N LEU A 70 7.59 11.48 -1.47
CA LEU A 70 6.53 12.40 -1.09
C LEU A 70 6.94 13.10 0.19
N GLY A 71 7.18 14.41 0.09
CA GLY A 71 7.64 15.26 1.18
C GLY A 71 6.52 16.12 1.77
N ARG A 72 6.67 16.45 3.06
CA ARG A 72 6.02 17.59 3.71
C ARG A 72 7.07 18.56 4.22
N THR A 73 6.82 19.84 4.06
CA THR A 73 7.58 20.92 4.70
C THR A 73 6.67 21.73 5.62
N VAL A 74 7.23 22.18 6.74
CA VAL A 74 6.57 23.12 7.66
C VAL A 74 7.11 24.50 7.38
N THR A 75 6.27 25.45 6.97
CA THR A 75 6.73 26.83 6.73
C THR A 75 6.92 27.62 8.02
N GLN A 76 6.12 27.32 9.04
CA GLN A 76 6.18 27.97 10.36
C GLN A 76 5.89 26.98 11.48
N LYS A 77 6.65 27.06 12.58
CA LYS A 77 6.41 26.27 13.79
C LYS A 77 6.50 27.16 15.02
N PHE A 78 5.77 26.78 16.07
CA PHE A 78 5.99 27.37 17.37
C PHE A 78 7.19 26.69 18.03
N GLU A 79 8.14 27.48 18.50
CA GLU A 79 9.29 27.01 19.26
C GLU A 79 9.33 27.69 20.63
N ILE A 80 9.78 26.94 21.64
CA ILE A 80 9.99 27.50 22.98
C ILE A 80 11.39 28.10 23.00
N ILE A 81 11.46 29.42 23.12
CA ILE A 81 12.71 30.17 23.14
C ILE A 81 12.95 30.64 24.58
N TYR A 82 14.18 30.44 25.04
CA TYR A 82 14.63 30.97 26.32
C TYR A 82 15.01 32.45 26.17
N ASP A 83 14.27 33.33 26.84
CA ASP A 83 14.61 34.73 26.98
C ASP A 83 15.68 34.87 28.07
N GLN A 84 16.92 35.07 27.65
CA GLN A 84 18.07 35.19 28.56
C GLN A 84 18.00 36.44 29.46
N ILE A 85 17.30 37.50 29.04
CA ILE A 85 17.20 38.75 29.81
C ILE A 85 16.15 38.59 30.91
N LYS A 86 15.00 38.00 30.57
CA LYS A 86 13.90 37.79 31.52
C LYS A 86 14.01 36.45 32.26
N HIS A 87 15.01 35.63 31.96
CA HIS A 87 15.16 34.25 32.43
C HIS A 87 13.83 33.46 32.32
N SER A 88 13.12 33.59 31.21
CA SER A 88 11.77 33.04 31.02
C SER A 88 11.66 32.27 29.71
N TYR A 89 10.66 31.40 29.60
CA TYR A 89 10.38 30.65 28.38
C TYR A 89 9.18 31.27 27.67
N LYS A 90 9.34 31.60 26.39
CA LYS A 90 8.25 32.14 25.56
C LYS A 90 8.05 31.27 24.32
N LYS A 91 6.80 31.18 23.87
CA LYS A 91 6.43 30.45 22.66
C LYS A 91 6.36 31.44 21.50
N GLU A 92 7.23 31.28 20.52
CA GLU A 92 7.29 32.16 19.35
C GLU A 92 7.05 31.39 18.06
N LEU A 93 6.38 32.02 17.10
CA LEU A 93 6.20 31.47 15.75
C LEU A 93 7.43 31.81 14.91
N ILE A 94 8.21 30.80 14.54
CA ILE A 94 9.42 30.97 13.75
C ILE A 94 9.27 30.33 12.36
N LYS A 95 10.06 30.81 11.40
CA LYS A 95 10.23 30.13 10.10
C LYS A 95 10.87 28.76 10.33
N SER A 96 10.34 27.74 9.67
CA SER A 96 10.87 26.38 9.73
C SER A 96 11.29 25.93 8.33
N SER A 97 12.34 25.12 8.27
CA SER A 97 12.74 24.33 7.11
C SER A 97 12.59 22.83 7.38
N GLU A 98 11.89 22.46 8.46
CA GLU A 98 11.65 21.07 8.82
C GLU A 98 10.93 20.37 7.66
N ALA A 99 11.58 19.33 7.15
CA ALA A 99 11.07 18.48 6.09
C ALA A 99 11.03 17.03 6.55
N ALA A 100 10.02 16.31 6.08
CA ALA A 100 9.88 14.88 6.26
C ALA A 100 9.40 14.29 4.94
N TYR A 101 9.92 13.13 4.56
CA TYR A 101 9.49 12.44 3.35
C TYR A 101 9.31 10.95 3.59
N SER A 102 8.53 10.32 2.72
CA SER A 102 8.46 8.86 2.58
C SER A 102 8.88 8.50 1.16
N ASN A 103 9.78 7.52 1.05
CA ASN A 103 10.20 6.96 -0.21
C ASN A 103 9.07 6.14 -0.83
N PHE A 104 8.91 6.19 -2.15
CA PHE A 104 7.96 5.35 -2.88
C PHE A 104 8.55 4.78 -4.16
N PHE A 105 7.99 3.65 -4.59
CA PHE A 105 8.32 2.96 -5.83
C PHE A 105 7.02 2.50 -6.48
N ILE A 106 6.86 2.70 -7.77
CA ILE A 106 5.70 2.28 -8.54
C ILE A 106 6.19 1.37 -9.66
N MET A 107 5.54 0.22 -9.79
CA MET A 107 5.70 -0.70 -10.90
C MET A 107 4.40 -0.70 -11.70
N PRO A 108 4.27 0.20 -12.70
CA PRO A 108 2.98 0.46 -13.32
C PRO A 108 2.39 -0.78 -14.01
N ARG A 109 3.25 -1.61 -14.64
CA ARG A 109 2.82 -2.87 -15.27
C ARG A 109 2.16 -3.85 -14.30
N LEU A 110 2.60 -3.83 -13.03
CA LEU A 110 2.08 -4.70 -11.98
C LEU A 110 0.96 -4.05 -11.15
N ASN A 111 0.65 -2.78 -11.44
CA ASN A 111 -0.21 -1.94 -10.62
C ASN A 111 0.19 -1.99 -9.14
N ILE A 112 1.49 -1.90 -8.83
CA ILE A 112 1.98 -1.92 -7.46
C ILE A 112 2.60 -0.57 -7.11
N LEU A 113 2.19 -0.03 -5.95
CA LEU A 113 2.88 1.04 -5.24
C LEU A 113 3.49 0.45 -3.97
N VAL A 114 4.78 0.65 -3.80
CA VAL A 114 5.52 0.36 -2.57
C VAL A 114 5.81 1.69 -1.89
N LEU A 115 5.54 1.79 -0.60
CA LEU A 115 5.74 3.00 0.16
C LEU A 115 6.44 2.72 1.49
N GLU A 116 7.32 3.63 1.87
CA GLU A 116 8.04 3.56 3.13
C GLU A 116 7.14 4.01 4.29
N GLY A 117 6.96 3.16 5.29
CA GLY A 117 6.28 3.51 6.52
C GLY A 117 7.14 4.42 7.39
N LYS A 118 6.71 5.67 7.60
CA LYS A 118 7.32 6.56 8.61
C LYS A 118 6.30 7.07 9.62
N TYR A 119 6.77 7.33 10.84
CA TYR A 119 5.95 7.89 11.91
C TYR A 119 5.37 9.27 11.54
N ASN A 120 6.23 10.13 10.96
CA ASN A 120 5.89 11.51 10.58
C ASN A 120 5.11 11.63 9.26
N LEU A 121 4.98 10.52 8.52
CA LEU A 121 4.18 10.39 7.31
C LEU A 121 3.60 8.97 7.24
N SER A 122 2.50 8.77 7.96
CA SER A 122 1.84 7.46 8.00
C SER A 122 1.37 7.03 6.60
N ARG A 123 1.25 5.71 6.41
CA ARG A 123 0.82 5.09 5.14
C ARG A 123 -0.52 5.65 4.65
N GLY A 124 -1.50 5.76 5.55
CA GLY A 124 -2.81 6.37 5.22
C GLY A 124 -2.70 7.85 4.85
N LYS A 125 -1.80 8.60 5.49
CA LYS A 125 -1.56 10.01 5.15
C LYS A 125 -0.87 10.14 3.79
N PHE A 126 0.11 9.29 3.49
CA PHE A 126 0.74 9.21 2.16
C PHE A 126 -0.32 9.00 1.08
N ILE A 127 -1.14 7.95 1.20
CA ILE A 127 -2.18 7.62 0.23
C ILE A 127 -3.19 8.77 0.08
N LYS A 128 -3.61 9.40 1.18
CA LYS A 128 -4.52 10.56 1.14
C LYS A 128 -3.93 11.70 0.31
N ILE A 129 -2.67 12.06 0.54
CA ILE A 129 -2.00 13.15 -0.18
C ILE A 129 -1.77 12.77 -1.65
N PHE A 130 -1.33 11.54 -1.92
CA PHE A 130 -1.16 11.04 -3.27
C PHE A 130 -2.45 11.13 -4.07
N LYS A 131 -3.59 10.70 -3.49
CA LYS A 131 -4.92 10.83 -4.12
C LYS A 131 -5.30 12.29 -4.41
N LYS A 132 -4.97 13.24 -3.53
CA LYS A 132 -5.22 14.67 -3.79
C LYS A 132 -4.42 15.20 -4.97
N PHE A 133 -3.15 14.81 -5.05
CA PHE A 133 -2.32 15.13 -6.21
C PHE A 133 -2.92 14.50 -7.48
N TRP A 134 -3.30 13.23 -7.42
CA TRP A 134 -3.93 12.54 -8.55
C TRP A 134 -5.19 13.28 -9.03
N GLN A 135 -6.14 13.55 -8.12
CA GLN A 135 -7.39 14.26 -8.43
C GLN A 135 -7.17 15.66 -9.02
N LYS A 136 -6.07 16.33 -8.68
CA LYS A 136 -5.73 17.65 -9.23
C LYS A 136 -5.25 17.56 -10.69
N TYR A 137 -4.64 16.46 -11.12
CA TYR A 137 -3.94 16.36 -12.41
C TYR A 137 -4.47 15.29 -13.38
N ASP A 138 -5.24 14.32 -12.88
CA ASP A 138 -5.97 13.32 -13.68
C ASP A 138 -7.41 13.17 -13.13
N VAL A 139 -8.29 14.07 -13.57
CA VAL A 139 -9.70 14.17 -13.13
C VAL A 139 -10.56 13.04 -13.71
N ALA A 140 -10.08 12.35 -14.75
CA ALA A 140 -10.89 11.41 -15.52
C ALA A 140 -10.92 9.98 -14.96
N ALA A 141 -10.04 9.66 -14.01
CA ALA A 141 -9.95 8.34 -13.40
C ALA A 141 -9.83 8.45 -11.88
N GLU A 142 -10.64 7.67 -11.17
CA GLU A 142 -10.46 7.51 -9.73
C GLU A 142 -9.33 6.51 -9.46
N ILE A 143 -8.52 6.78 -8.45
CA ILE A 143 -7.42 5.91 -8.02
C ILE A 143 -7.70 5.33 -6.63
N GLY A 144 -7.73 4.00 -6.56
CA GLY A 144 -7.84 3.20 -5.36
C GLY A 144 -6.49 2.61 -4.96
N PHE A 145 -6.33 2.34 -3.67
CA PHE A 145 -5.16 1.63 -3.14
C PHE A 145 -5.60 0.65 -2.08
N GLU A 146 -5.20 -0.60 -2.22
CA GLU A 146 -5.44 -1.65 -1.25
C GLU A 146 -4.11 -2.27 -0.85
N PHE A 147 -3.85 -2.42 0.44
CA PHE A 147 -2.59 -3.02 0.90
C PHE A 147 -2.57 -4.52 0.54
N ILE A 148 -1.43 -5.01 0.08
CA ILE A 148 -1.19 -6.44 -0.07
C ILE A 148 -0.97 -7.03 1.33
N LYS A 149 -1.53 -8.21 1.57
CA LYS A 149 -1.47 -8.88 2.86
C LYS A 149 -0.45 -10.01 2.84
N ASP A 150 0.02 -10.39 4.02
CA ASP A 150 0.90 -11.53 4.21
C ASP A 150 0.05 -12.81 4.15
N GLU A 151 -0.05 -13.37 2.94
CA GLU A 151 -0.85 -14.56 2.68
C GLU A 151 -0.35 -15.78 3.46
N ILE A 152 0.96 -15.89 3.70
CA ILE A 152 1.55 -16.96 4.49
C ILE A 152 1.09 -16.84 5.94
N GLU A 153 1.24 -15.66 6.56
CA GLU A 153 0.78 -15.42 7.93
C GLU A 153 -0.73 -15.67 8.07
N ILE A 154 -1.52 -15.25 7.08
CA ILE A 154 -2.96 -15.51 7.01
C ILE A 154 -3.24 -17.01 7.06
N PHE A 155 -2.65 -17.79 6.15
CA PHE A 155 -2.91 -19.22 6.06
C PHE A 155 -2.39 -19.99 7.27
N GLU A 156 -1.20 -19.67 7.76
CA GLU A 156 -0.66 -20.26 8.98
C GLU A 156 -1.59 -20.01 10.17
N THR A 157 -2.10 -18.78 10.33
CA THR A 157 -3.04 -18.45 11.39
C THR A 157 -4.32 -19.27 11.29
N ILE A 158 -4.93 -19.32 10.10
CA ILE A 158 -6.22 -20.00 9.86
C ILE A 158 -6.09 -21.52 9.96
N LYS A 159 -4.92 -22.07 9.63
CA LYS A 159 -4.63 -23.50 9.77
C LYS A 159 -4.67 -23.95 11.23
N THR A 160 -4.38 -23.06 12.18
CA THR A 160 -4.45 -23.38 13.63
C THR A 160 -5.87 -23.46 14.20
N TRP A 161 -6.89 -23.05 13.45
CA TRP A 161 -8.29 -23.12 13.89
C TRP A 161 -8.84 -24.51 13.60
N ASP A 162 -9.70 -25.04 14.46
CA ASP A 162 -10.35 -26.33 14.21
C ASP A 162 -11.45 -26.20 13.17
N ARG A 163 -12.20 -25.09 13.22
CA ARG A 163 -13.30 -24.81 12.28
C ARG A 163 -13.46 -23.32 12.00
N ILE A 164 -13.94 -22.99 10.81
CA ILE A 164 -14.37 -21.64 10.40
C ILE A 164 -15.89 -21.68 10.23
N THR A 165 -16.63 -20.86 10.96
CA THR A 165 -18.10 -20.85 10.89
C THR A 165 -18.64 -19.71 10.04
N ASP A 166 -17.88 -18.61 9.92
CA ASP A 166 -18.30 -17.44 9.16
C ASP A 166 -17.12 -16.88 8.37
N ALA A 167 -17.38 -16.53 7.11
CA ALA A 167 -16.46 -15.77 6.29
C ALA A 167 -17.20 -14.61 5.61
N SER A 168 -16.64 -13.41 5.71
CA SER A 168 -17.17 -12.21 5.07
C SER A 168 -16.08 -11.54 4.26
N PHE A 169 -16.38 -11.22 3.01
CA PHE A 169 -15.44 -10.65 2.06
C PHE A 169 -16.01 -9.34 1.50
N ASP A 170 -15.14 -8.38 1.25
CA ASP A 170 -15.40 -7.15 0.52
C ASP A 170 -14.33 -7.02 -0.57
N LEU A 171 -14.66 -7.50 -1.77
CA LEU A 171 -13.74 -7.69 -2.89
C LEU A 171 -13.97 -6.64 -3.97
N ILE A 172 -12.91 -6.30 -4.69
CA ILE A 172 -12.94 -5.43 -5.87
C ILE A 172 -12.36 -6.19 -7.07
N PRO A 173 -12.89 -5.99 -8.29
CA PRO A 173 -12.42 -6.73 -9.45
C PRO A 173 -10.95 -6.44 -9.73
N SER A 174 -10.27 -7.44 -10.29
CA SER A 174 -8.88 -7.31 -10.68
C SER A 174 -8.69 -6.33 -11.85
N ASN A 175 -7.53 -5.69 -11.87
CA ASN A 175 -7.10 -4.81 -12.96
C ASN A 175 -5.56 -4.84 -13.00
N PRO A 176 -4.91 -5.24 -14.12
CA PRO A 176 -5.49 -5.52 -15.45
C PRO A 176 -5.88 -6.98 -15.69
N SER A 177 -5.46 -7.93 -14.85
CA SER A 177 -5.71 -9.36 -15.11
C SER A 177 -5.82 -10.18 -13.83
N PRO A 178 -6.75 -11.17 -13.79
CA PRO A 178 -6.87 -12.11 -12.68
C PRO A 178 -5.67 -13.04 -12.58
N ARG A 179 -5.41 -13.56 -11.37
CA ARG A 179 -4.55 -14.74 -11.17
C ARG A 179 -5.37 -16.03 -11.19
N ASP A 180 -4.75 -17.12 -11.60
CA ASP A 180 -5.42 -18.41 -11.80
C ASP A 180 -6.05 -18.96 -10.51
N ASN A 181 -5.38 -18.79 -9.37
CA ASN A 181 -5.81 -19.29 -8.07
C ASN A 181 -7.12 -18.67 -7.53
N TRP A 182 -7.53 -17.50 -8.02
CA TRP A 182 -8.79 -16.87 -7.63
C TRP A 182 -9.62 -16.33 -8.80
N LYS A 183 -9.23 -16.68 -10.03
CA LYS A 183 -9.92 -16.31 -11.27
C LYS A 183 -11.43 -16.59 -11.25
N PRO A 184 -11.94 -17.72 -10.72
CA PRO A 184 -13.38 -17.98 -10.69
C PRO A 184 -14.16 -16.91 -9.91
N VAL A 185 -13.61 -16.43 -8.78
CA VAL A 185 -14.24 -15.39 -7.97
C VAL A 185 -14.20 -14.04 -8.69
N ASP A 186 -13.06 -13.67 -9.28
CA ASP A 186 -12.93 -12.42 -10.02
C ASP A 186 -13.82 -12.38 -11.27
N ASP A 187 -13.90 -13.49 -12.01
CA ASP A 187 -14.76 -13.61 -13.19
C ASP A 187 -16.24 -13.37 -12.84
N ILE A 188 -16.70 -13.76 -11.66
CA ILE A 188 -18.07 -13.46 -11.19
C ILE A 188 -18.26 -11.96 -11.02
N ILE A 189 -17.31 -11.27 -10.37
CA ILE A 189 -17.38 -9.83 -10.09
C ILE A 189 -17.33 -9.03 -11.40
N ILE A 190 -16.41 -9.39 -12.30
CA ILE A 190 -16.24 -8.75 -13.61
C ILE A 190 -17.47 -8.98 -14.49
N LYS A 191 -17.99 -10.22 -14.59
CA LYS A 191 -19.19 -10.52 -15.40
C LYS A 191 -20.42 -9.79 -14.88
N ALA A 192 -20.53 -9.60 -13.56
CA ALA A 192 -21.58 -8.79 -12.96
C ALA A 192 -21.41 -7.29 -13.20
N SER A 193 -20.30 -6.85 -13.83
CA SER A 193 -19.93 -5.44 -13.97
C SER A 193 -19.93 -4.68 -12.63
N ALA A 194 -19.60 -5.40 -11.55
CA ALA A 194 -19.63 -4.88 -10.20
C ALA A 194 -18.32 -4.17 -9.87
N LYS A 195 -18.39 -2.95 -9.32
CA LYS A 195 -17.21 -2.25 -8.78
C LYS A 195 -16.68 -2.89 -7.49
N ARG A 196 -17.57 -3.58 -6.76
CA ARG A 196 -17.31 -4.16 -5.46
C ARG A 196 -18.31 -5.28 -5.19
N ALA A 197 -17.86 -6.37 -4.59
CA ALA A 197 -18.69 -7.51 -4.24
C ALA A 197 -18.53 -7.85 -2.75
N LYS A 198 -19.66 -7.91 -2.04
CA LYS A 198 -19.71 -8.35 -0.65
C LYS A 198 -20.22 -9.78 -0.59
N LEU A 199 -19.36 -10.71 -0.18
CA LEU A 199 -19.69 -12.13 -0.08
C LEU A 199 -19.77 -12.54 1.39
N LYS A 200 -20.76 -13.38 1.73
CA LYS A 200 -20.92 -13.92 3.08
C LYS A 200 -21.19 -15.41 2.99
N PHE A 201 -20.42 -16.18 3.76
CA PHE A 201 -20.58 -17.62 3.90
C PHE A 201 -20.75 -17.94 5.38
N GLU A 202 -21.69 -18.83 5.68
CA GLU A 202 -21.97 -19.29 7.04
C GLU A 202 -22.17 -20.80 7.05
N ASN A 203 -21.55 -21.47 8.01
CA ASN A 203 -21.84 -22.84 8.36
C ASN A 203 -21.85 -22.94 9.89
N LYS A 204 -23.04 -23.09 10.47
CA LYS A 204 -23.22 -23.12 11.93
C LYS A 204 -23.04 -24.52 12.51
N GLU A 205 -23.28 -25.53 11.69
CA GLU A 205 -23.25 -26.93 12.10
C GLU A 205 -21.85 -27.52 11.93
N ASP A 206 -21.14 -27.13 10.87
CA ASP A 206 -19.81 -27.63 10.53
C ASP A 206 -18.86 -26.49 10.09
N SER A 207 -17.66 -26.80 9.59
CA SER A 207 -16.69 -25.83 9.09
C SER A 207 -16.95 -25.46 7.63
N LEU A 208 -16.70 -24.20 7.29
CA LEU A 208 -16.41 -23.79 5.92
C LEU A 208 -15.10 -24.46 5.46
N SER A 209 -15.07 -24.92 4.20
CA SER A 209 -13.88 -25.55 3.64
C SER A 209 -12.73 -24.55 3.50
N LYS A 210 -11.55 -24.93 3.98
CA LYS A 210 -10.32 -24.14 3.91
C LYS A 210 -9.53 -24.34 2.61
N GLU A 211 -9.81 -25.42 1.88
CA GLU A 211 -9.03 -25.87 0.73
C GLU A 211 -9.91 -26.05 -0.49
N ASN A 212 -9.39 -25.66 -1.66
CA ASN A 212 -10.02 -25.75 -2.97
C ASN A 212 -11.45 -25.19 -2.99
N SER A 213 -11.69 -24.12 -2.22
CA SER A 213 -13.02 -23.57 -1.98
C SER A 213 -13.12 -22.10 -2.41
N VAL A 214 -14.34 -21.63 -2.69
CA VAL A 214 -14.61 -20.21 -2.95
C VAL A 214 -14.15 -19.32 -1.79
N VAL A 215 -14.19 -19.83 -0.56
CA VAL A 215 -13.69 -19.13 0.64
C VAL A 215 -12.17 -18.94 0.52
N GLN A 216 -11.42 -19.98 0.17
CA GLN A 216 -9.97 -19.89 -0.04
C GLN A 216 -9.63 -18.92 -1.18
N GLN A 217 -10.29 -19.05 -2.33
CA GLN A 217 -10.07 -18.18 -3.48
C GLN A 217 -10.36 -16.71 -3.13
N SER A 218 -11.44 -16.46 -2.38
CA SER A 218 -11.78 -15.11 -1.92
C SER A 218 -10.75 -14.55 -0.91
N MET A 219 -10.18 -15.41 -0.06
CA MET A 219 -9.08 -15.01 0.84
C MET A 219 -7.83 -14.64 0.06
N SER A 220 -7.40 -15.48 -0.91
CA SER A 220 -6.23 -15.20 -1.74
C SER A 220 -6.40 -13.93 -2.57
N MET A 221 -7.58 -13.72 -3.18
CA MET A 221 -7.89 -12.49 -3.91
C MET A 221 -7.76 -11.24 -3.01
N ALA A 222 -8.33 -11.28 -1.81
CA ALA A 222 -8.20 -10.18 -0.86
C ALA A 222 -6.75 -9.99 -0.39
N ALA A 223 -6.01 -11.08 -0.17
CA ALA A 223 -4.60 -11.05 0.22
C ALA A 223 -3.73 -10.37 -0.84
N ASP A 224 -4.03 -10.59 -2.12
CA ASP A 224 -3.36 -9.97 -3.26
C ASP A 224 -3.60 -8.45 -3.45
N GLY A 225 -4.38 -7.86 -2.54
CA GLY A 225 -4.75 -6.46 -2.59
C GLY A 225 -6.01 -6.20 -3.41
N TYR A 226 -6.92 -7.16 -3.55
CA TYR A 226 -8.21 -6.96 -4.21
C TYR A 226 -9.38 -7.02 -3.23
N GLY A 227 -9.20 -6.40 -2.05
CA GLY A 227 -10.23 -6.26 -1.03
C GLY A 227 -9.80 -6.75 0.33
N GLU A 228 -10.78 -7.02 1.18
CA GLU A 228 -10.57 -7.39 2.58
C GLU A 228 -11.52 -8.51 2.99
N PHE A 229 -11.17 -9.22 4.06
CA PHE A 229 -12.01 -10.25 4.64
C PHE A 229 -11.91 -10.31 6.16
N LYS A 230 -12.97 -10.90 6.73
CA LYS A 230 -13.12 -11.23 8.14
C LYS A 230 -13.60 -12.66 8.29
N LEU A 231 -12.94 -13.41 9.16
CA LEU A 231 -13.33 -14.79 9.50
C LEU A 231 -13.74 -14.88 10.96
N LYS A 232 -14.64 -15.82 11.26
CA LYS A 232 -14.90 -16.29 12.62
C LYS A 232 -14.79 -17.81 12.65
N GLY A 233 -14.27 -18.32 13.76
CA GLY A 233 -14.06 -19.74 13.92
C GLY A 233 -13.70 -20.08 15.35
N PHE A 234 -13.17 -21.28 15.54
CA PHE A 234 -12.85 -21.81 16.86
C PHE A 234 -11.49 -22.50 16.85
N LYS A 235 -10.75 -22.36 17.96
CA LYS A 235 -9.59 -23.19 18.31
C LYS A 235 -9.86 -23.79 19.68
N GLY A 236 -10.00 -25.10 19.76
CA GLY A 236 -10.73 -25.79 20.80
C GLY A 236 -12.13 -25.20 20.98
N ASN A 237 -12.47 -24.87 22.22
CA ASN A 237 -13.73 -24.21 22.56
C ASN A 237 -13.66 -22.67 22.57
N VAL A 238 -12.54 -22.10 22.12
CA VAL A 238 -12.33 -20.64 22.15
C VAL A 238 -12.67 -20.05 20.79
N GLY A 239 -13.66 -19.14 20.78
CA GLY A 239 -14.04 -18.37 19.59
C GLY A 239 -12.92 -17.43 19.16
N GLN A 240 -12.65 -17.39 17.86
CA GLN A 240 -11.62 -16.58 17.22
C GLN A 240 -12.22 -15.66 16.18
N VAL A 241 -11.63 -14.48 16.01
CA VAL A 241 -11.98 -13.53 14.96
C VAL A 241 -10.70 -13.09 14.27
N PHE A 242 -10.68 -13.21 12.94
CA PHE A 242 -9.55 -12.79 12.13
C PHE A 242 -9.97 -11.65 11.22
N ASN A 243 -9.13 -10.62 11.13
CA ASN A 243 -9.34 -9.50 10.22
C ASN A 243 -8.07 -9.21 9.42
N SER A 244 -8.18 -9.34 8.10
CA SER A 244 -7.09 -9.14 7.14
C SER A 244 -6.55 -7.72 7.08
N ILE A 245 -7.33 -6.70 7.50
CA ILE A 245 -6.92 -5.28 7.47
C ILE A 245 -5.56 -5.05 8.14
N SER A 246 -5.29 -5.80 9.21
CA SER A 246 -4.07 -5.66 10.01
C SER A 246 -2.86 -6.42 9.46
N LYS A 247 -3.07 -7.34 8.51
CA LYS A 247 -2.09 -8.34 8.07
C LYS A 247 -1.33 -7.90 6.82
N ILE A 248 -0.96 -6.63 6.79
CA ILE A 248 -0.27 -6.02 5.64
C ILE A 248 1.15 -6.56 5.56
N ILE A 249 1.56 -6.97 4.36
CA ILE A 249 2.94 -7.41 4.13
C ILE A 249 3.92 -6.25 4.31
N LYS A 250 4.99 -6.51 5.06
CA LYS A 250 6.04 -5.56 5.39
C LYS A 250 7.40 -6.15 5.03
N LYS A 251 8.27 -5.33 4.44
CA LYS A 251 9.65 -5.72 4.14
C LYS A 251 10.61 -4.69 4.69
N GLU A 252 11.64 -5.17 5.37
CA GLU A 252 12.67 -4.32 5.96
C GLU A 252 13.89 -4.30 5.05
N ILE A 253 14.37 -3.10 4.72
CA ILE A 253 15.59 -2.91 3.94
C ILE A 253 16.56 -2.07 4.75
N HIS A 254 17.78 -2.59 4.92
CA HIS A 254 18.92 -1.88 5.48
C HIS A 254 19.79 -1.37 4.34
N SER A 255 19.78 -0.06 4.14
CA SER A 255 20.53 0.58 3.06
C SER A 255 20.80 2.05 3.39
N VAL A 256 21.74 2.63 2.65
CA VAL A 256 21.85 4.09 2.52
C VAL A 256 20.54 4.64 1.93
N ASP A 257 20.16 5.87 2.29
CA ASP A 257 18.96 6.52 1.78
C ASP A 257 19.14 7.10 0.37
N ASP A 258 19.44 6.19 -0.56
CA ASP A 258 19.53 6.45 -1.98
C ASP A 258 18.55 5.51 -2.71
N LEU A 259 17.55 6.10 -3.37
CA LEU A 259 16.53 5.35 -4.09
C LEU A 259 17.14 4.47 -5.19
N LYS A 260 18.23 4.92 -5.84
CA LYS A 260 18.93 4.15 -6.89
C LYS A 260 19.65 2.93 -6.32
N ALA A 261 20.14 3.02 -5.09
CA ALA A 261 20.75 1.89 -4.40
C ALA A 261 19.70 0.85 -3.95
N ILE A 262 18.47 1.28 -3.68
CA ILE A 262 17.40 0.45 -3.09
C ILE A 262 16.49 -0.18 -4.15
N VAL A 263 16.30 0.45 -5.31
CA VAL A 263 15.30 0.07 -6.32
C VAL A 263 15.43 -1.39 -6.79
N GLY A 264 16.66 -1.90 -6.93
CA GLY A 264 16.88 -3.30 -7.29
C GLY A 264 16.38 -4.29 -6.24
N ARG A 265 16.52 -3.98 -4.95
CA ARG A 265 15.99 -4.81 -3.85
C ARG A 265 14.47 -4.76 -3.81
N ILE A 266 13.89 -3.58 -3.96
CA ILE A 266 12.43 -3.39 -4.04
C ILE A 266 11.84 -4.20 -5.21
N HIS A 267 12.50 -4.19 -6.37
CA HIS A 267 12.07 -5.00 -7.51
C HIS A 267 12.03 -6.50 -7.17
N GLN A 268 13.07 -7.02 -6.52
CA GLN A 268 13.10 -8.42 -6.10
C GLN A 268 12.01 -8.74 -5.09
N GLU A 269 11.79 -7.89 -4.09
CA GLU A 269 10.69 -8.10 -3.12
C GLU A 269 9.33 -8.12 -3.80
N VAL A 270 9.06 -7.20 -4.74
CA VAL A 270 7.81 -7.24 -5.51
C VAL A 270 7.71 -8.50 -6.36
N LYS A 271 8.80 -8.94 -7.00
CA LYS A 271 8.80 -10.20 -7.73
C LYS A 271 8.48 -11.38 -6.82
N THR A 272 9.06 -11.45 -5.62
CA THR A 272 8.76 -12.50 -4.65
C THR A 272 7.30 -12.48 -4.23
N ILE A 273 6.74 -11.30 -3.93
CA ILE A 273 5.33 -11.15 -3.54
C ILE A 273 4.39 -11.50 -4.68
N VAL A 274 4.77 -11.21 -5.93
CA VAL A 274 3.94 -11.51 -7.10
C VAL A 274 4.12 -12.95 -7.62
N ARG A 275 5.29 -13.59 -7.38
CA ARG A 275 5.64 -14.94 -7.86
C ARG A 275 5.52 -16.03 -6.79
N GLY A 276 5.47 -15.69 -5.50
CA GLY A 276 5.41 -16.63 -4.37
C GLY A 276 4.31 -17.69 -4.49
N ASP A 277 3.32 -17.47 -5.36
CA ASP A 277 2.24 -18.38 -5.71
C ASP A 277 2.66 -19.60 -6.56
N LYS A 278 3.89 -19.66 -7.10
CA LYS A 278 4.33 -20.75 -8.00
C LYS A 278 5.09 -21.90 -7.32
N HIS A 279 5.21 -21.93 -5.99
CA HIS A 279 5.93 -22.99 -5.27
C HIS A 279 5.02 -24.07 -4.65
N ASN A 280 3.74 -24.12 -5.01
CA ASN A 280 2.80 -25.19 -4.63
C ASN A 280 2.24 -25.95 -5.85
N GLU A 281 3.11 -26.29 -6.82
CA GLU A 281 2.86 -27.33 -7.82
C GLU A 281 3.93 -28.43 -7.73
#